data_AF-A0A081NYL1-F1
#
_entry.id   AF-A0A081NYL1-F1
#
_cell.length_a   1.000
_cell.length_b   1.000
_cell.length_c   1.000
_cell.angle_alpha   90.00
_cell.angle_beta   90.00
_cell.angle_gamma   90.00
#
_symmetry.space_group_name_H-M   'P 1'
#
loop_
_entity.id
_entity.type
_entity.pdbx_description
1 polymer ?
#
loop_
_entity_poly.entity_id
_entity_poly.type
_entity_poly.pdbx_seq_one_letter_code
_entity_poly.pdbx_strand_id
1 'polypeptide(L)' 'MTQGMVEITSLGEIVAIVRPFNAPFRRVVEKAGFEHRRRVTLSDQCEYDYFILSKAKERR' A
#
# COMPACT_ATOMS: atom_id res chain seq x y z
N MET A 1 22.45 6.36 -30.35
CA MET A 1 21.47 7.27 -29.73
C MET A 1 20.45 6.40 -29.02
N THR A 2 20.46 6.38 -27.69
CA THR A 2 19.55 5.52 -26.92
C THR A 2 18.31 6.32 -26.56
N GLN A 3 17.18 5.94 -27.13
CA GLN A 3 15.89 6.60 -26.90
C GLN A 3 15.24 5.95 -25.67
N GLY A 4 15.02 6.73 -24.61
CA GLY A 4 14.34 6.27 -23.41
C GLY A 4 12.82 6.43 -23.55
N MET A 5 12.06 5.42 -23.13
CA MET A 5 10.61 5.50 -22.94
C MET A 5 10.30 5.90 -21.49
N VAL A 6 9.45 6.90 -21.32
CA VAL A 6 8.92 7.32 -20.01
C VAL A 6 7.42 7.06 -20.02
N GLU A 7 6.96 6.18 -19.15
CA GLU A 7 5.54 5.89 -18.95
C GLU A 7 5.07 6.56 -17.66
N ILE A 8 4.07 7.45 -17.77
CA ILE A 8 3.45 8.09 -16.61
C ILE A 8 2.36 7.15 -16.08
N THR A 9 2.65 6.43 -14.99
CA THR A 9 1.68 5.51 -14.38
C THR A 9 0.71 6.24 -13.45
N SER A 10 -0.60 6.05 -13.66
CA SER A 10 -1.68 6.68 -12.89
C SER A 10 -2.01 5.90 -11.61
N LEU A 11 -1.01 5.62 -10.78
CA LEU A 11 -1.21 4.86 -9.54
C LEU A 11 -2.00 5.72 -8.53
N GLY A 12 -3.31 5.44 -8.40
CA GLY A 12 -4.22 6.20 -7.52
C GLY A 12 -4.06 5.87 -6.04
N GLU A 13 -3.72 4.63 -5.73
CA GLU A 13 -3.52 4.15 -4.35
C GLU A 13 -2.49 3.02 -4.31
N ILE A 14 -1.77 2.93 -3.20
CA ILE A 14 -0.87 1.82 -2.89
C ILE A 14 -1.46 1.07 -1.70
N VAL A 15 -1.54 -0.25 -1.80
CA VAL A 15 -2.10 -1.11 -0.76
C VAL A 15 -1.00 -1.95 -0.12
N ALA A 16 -0.97 -2.00 1.21
CA ALA A 16 -0.14 -2.95 1.96
C ALA A 16 -1.02 -3.96 2.69
N ILE A 17 -0.69 -5.24 2.57
CA ILE A 17 -1.42 -6.36 3.19
C ILE A 17 -0.47 -7.02 4.20
N VAL A 18 -0.81 -6.96 5.48
CA VAL A 18 0.09 -7.34 6.57
C VAL A 18 -0.57 -8.36 7.47
N ARG A 19 0.13 -9.43 7.86
CA ARG A 19 -0.39 -10.35 8.87
C ARG A 19 -0.54 -9.63 10.22
N PRO A 20 -1.66 -9.80 10.96
CA PRO A 20 -1.93 -9.10 12.21
C PRO A 20 -0.83 -9.20 13.27
N PHE A 21 -0.14 -10.34 13.31
CA PHE A 21 0.93 -10.61 14.27
C PHE A 21 2.28 -10.01 13.86
N ASN A 22 2.44 -9.48 12.65
CA ASN A 22 3.68 -8.86 12.19
C ASN A 22 3.76 -7.39 12.63
N ALA A 23 3.84 -7.19 13.95
CA ALA A 23 3.93 -5.86 14.55
C ALA A 23 5.11 -5.01 14.03
N PRO A 24 6.32 -5.56 13.77
CA PRO A 24 7.42 -4.78 13.22
C PRO A 24 7.08 -4.21 11.84
N PHE A 25 6.54 -5.02 10.93
CA PHE A 25 6.20 -4.56 9.59
C PHE A 25 5.03 -3.57 9.61
N ARG A 26 4.02 -3.82 10.45
CA ARG A 26 2.92 -2.86 10.67
C ARG A 26 3.44 -1.47 11.03
N ARG A 27 4.39 -1.36 11.97
CA ARG A 27 4.99 -0.07 12.34
C ARG A 27 5.72 0.61 11.19
N VAL A 28 6.39 -0.15 10.33
CA VAL A 28 7.05 0.39 9.13
C VAL A 28 6.02 0.98 8.16
N VAL A 29 4.92 0.25 7.92
CA VAL A 29 3.84 0.64 7.01
C VAL A 29 3.12 1.89 7.53
N GLU A 30 2.77 1.92 8.82
CA GLU A 30 2.19 3.10 9.49
C GLU A 30 3.13 4.32 9.42
N LYS A 31 4.45 4.12 9.68
CA LYS A 31 5.45 5.20 9.58
C LYS A 31 5.64 5.71 8.15
N ALA A 32 5.42 4.87 7.14
CA ALA A 32 5.45 5.25 5.73
C ALA A 32 4.19 6.02 5.28
N GLY A 33 3.23 6.27 6.18
CA GLY A 33 2.03 7.05 5.91
C GLY A 33 0.85 6.23 5.39
N PHE A 34 0.94 4.89 5.42
CA PHE A 34 -0.20 4.05 5.09
C PHE A 34 -1.19 4.02 6.26
N GLU A 35 -2.46 4.19 5.94
CA GLU A 35 -3.55 4.18 6.92
C GLU A 35 -4.19 2.80 7.00
N HIS A 36 -4.37 2.26 8.21
CA HIS A 36 -5.12 1.02 8.40
C HIS A 36 -6.58 1.24 7.99
N ARG A 37 -7.10 0.39 7.11
CA ARG A 37 -8.48 0.47 6.63
C ARG A 37 -9.38 -0.57 7.25
N ARG A 38 -8.94 -1.84 7.23
CA ARG A 38 -9.75 -2.98 7.69
C ARG A 38 -8.90 -4.23 7.85
N ARG A 39 -9.46 -5.21 8.54
CA ARG A 39 -8.98 -6.60 8.53
C ARG A 39 -9.82 -7.43 7.56
N VAL A 40 -9.17 -8.29 6.77
CA VAL A 40 -9.83 -9.16 5.80
C VAL A 40 -9.28 -10.58 5.89
N THR A 41 -10.12 -11.56 5.60
CA THR A 41 -9.70 -12.94 5.37
C THR A 41 -9.49 -13.15 3.87
N LEU A 42 -8.32 -13.66 3.49
CA LEU A 42 -8.01 -13.94 2.08
C LEU A 42 -8.26 -15.42 1.74
N SER A 43 -8.01 -15.80 0.49
CA SER A 43 -8.25 -17.17 -0.02
C SER A 43 -7.44 -18.26 0.70
N ASP A 44 -6.37 -17.88 1.40
CA ASP A 44 -5.59 -18.76 2.27
C ASP A 44 -6.23 -18.95 3.67
N GLN A 45 -7.46 -18.45 3.86
CA GLN A 45 -8.23 -18.49 5.10
C GLN A 45 -7.55 -17.80 6.29
N CYS A 46 -6.49 -17.01 6.03
CA CYS A 46 -5.79 -16.24 7.05
C CYS A 46 -6.30 -14.80 7.11
N GLU A 47 -6.20 -14.19 8.29
CA GLU A 47 -6.50 -12.77 8.48
C GLU A 47 -5.31 -11.88 8.10
N TYR A 48 -5.62 -10.72 7.51
CA TYR A 48 -4.67 -9.69 7.14
C TYR A 48 -5.21 -8.29 7.43
N ASP A 49 -4.35 -7.41 7.93
CA ASP A 49 -4.59 -5.99 8.00
C ASP A 49 -4.30 -5.34 6.64
N TYR A 50 -5.29 -4.62 6.12
CA TYR A 50 -5.25 -3.86 4.88
C TYR A 50 -4.94 -2.40 5.18
N PHE A 51 -3.87 -1.87 4.60
CA PHE A 51 -3.50 -0.47 4.70
C PHE A 51 -3.48 0.19 3.32
N ILE A 52 -3.80 1.49 3.27
CA ILE A 52 -3.83 2.26 2.02
C ILE A 52 -2.98 3.51 2.18
N LEU A 53 -2.13 3.78 1.20
CA LEU A 53 -1.49 5.06 0.97
C LEU A 53 -2.11 5.68 -0.28
N SER A 54 -2.93 6.70 -0.08
CA SER A 54 -3.48 7.48 -1.19
C SER A 54 -2.39 8.43 -1.68
N LYS A 55 -2.09 8.45 -2.99
CA LYS A 55 -1.38 9.61 -3.53
C LYS A 55 -2.35 10.77 -3.46
N ALA A 56 -2.09 11.75 -2.58
CA ALA A 56 -2.81 13.00 -2.62
C ALA A 56 -2.77 13.48 -4.08
N LYS A 57 -3.94 13.72 -4.68
CA LYS A 57 -4.01 14.46 -5.95
C LYS A 57 -3.19 15.71 -5.72
N GLU A 58 -2.05 15.81 -6.38
CA GLU A 58 -1.29 17.05 -6.48
C GLU A 58 -2.29 18.07 -7.05
N ARG A 59 -2.85 18.90 -6.17
CA ARG A 59 -3.71 20.00 -6.56
C ARG A 59 -2.78 21.01 -7.23
N ARG A 60 -2.67 20.87 -8.56
CA ARG A 60 -2.17 21.93 -9.43
C ARG A 60 -3.08 23.15 -9.35
#